data_AF-A0A9D1EPI3-F1
#
_entry.id   AF-A0A9D1EPI3-F1
#
_cell.length_a   1.000
_cell.length_b   1.000
_cell.length_c   1.000
_cell.angle_alpha   90.00
_cell.angle_beta   90.00
_cell.angle_gamma   90.00
#
_symmetry.space_group_name_H-M   'P 1'
#
loop_
_entity.id
_entity.type
_entity.pdbx_description
1 polymer ?
#
loop_
_entity_poly.entity_id
_entity_poly.type
_entity_poly.pdbx_seq_one_letter_code
_entity_poly.pdbx_strand_id
1 'polypeptide(L)'
;MTAEDVIAGFFDDSKNTLPVLMYADELYQEALRICMEINTRYHEPAELRKIMSRLIGKDVDESFRLFPPFYTDFGKNISIGKNVFINSGCHFQDQGGIEIGDGALIGHNVVFATINHSLDPSENRKNYYAPIKLERNVWVGSNSTILSGVTVGEWSVIGAGSVENDENDENAETSDQTLPESSAGSTLIAYFSATGTTEQVAEYIGNILDTDIYEIVPQVPYTDEDLEYYTGGRADLEQDDPSARPAIEGGVENMDQYDTIFLGYPIWHGQDKCA
;
A
#
# COMPACT_ATOMS: atom_id res chain seq x y z
N MET A 1 -6.77 4.07 -33.35
CA MET A 1 -6.86 3.44 -32.03
C MET A 1 -5.83 4.11 -31.16
N THR A 2 -6.21 4.39 -29.93
CA THR A 2 -5.49 5.27 -28.99
C THR A 2 -5.31 4.53 -27.67
N ALA A 3 -4.41 5.01 -26.81
CA ALA A 3 -4.27 4.43 -25.48
C ALA A 3 -5.57 4.59 -24.68
N GLU A 4 -6.31 5.68 -24.92
CA GLU A 4 -7.61 5.96 -24.32
C GLU A 4 -8.68 4.93 -24.72
N ASP A 5 -8.64 4.41 -25.95
CA ASP A 5 -9.54 3.31 -26.37
C ASP A 5 -9.29 2.03 -25.54
N VAL A 6 -8.02 1.74 -25.22
CA VAL A 6 -7.64 0.59 -24.40
C VAL A 6 -8.00 0.83 -22.93
N ILE A 7 -7.70 2.02 -22.39
CA ILE A 7 -8.04 2.40 -21.02
C ILE A 7 -9.55 2.31 -20.79
N ALA A 8 -10.37 2.77 -21.74
CA ALA A 8 -11.82 2.64 -21.65
C ALA A 8 -12.27 1.17 -21.54
N GLY A 9 -11.53 0.25 -22.16
CA GLY A 9 -11.77 -1.20 -22.06
C GLY A 9 -11.49 -1.81 -20.69
N PHE A 10 -10.67 -1.17 -19.85
CA PHE A 10 -10.48 -1.63 -18.46
C PHE A 10 -11.71 -1.38 -17.60
N PHE A 11 -12.44 -0.28 -17.84
CA PHE A 11 -13.62 0.09 -17.04
C PHE A 11 -14.95 -0.31 -17.67
N ASP A 12 -14.97 -0.65 -18.96
CA ASP A 12 -16.16 -1.06 -19.69
C ASP A 12 -15.84 -2.19 -20.68
N ASP A 13 -16.18 -3.42 -20.30
CA ASP A 13 -15.96 -4.62 -21.11
C ASP A 13 -16.59 -4.54 -22.50
N SER A 14 -17.65 -3.75 -22.69
CA SER A 14 -18.28 -3.57 -24.00
C SER A 14 -17.38 -2.87 -25.02
N LYS A 15 -16.31 -2.22 -24.55
CA LYS A 15 -15.28 -1.57 -25.37
C LYS A 15 -14.19 -2.55 -25.82
N ASN A 16 -14.08 -3.73 -25.22
CA ASN A 16 -13.06 -4.75 -25.51
C ASN A 16 -13.32 -5.52 -26.81
N THR A 17 -13.36 -4.79 -27.93
CA THR A 17 -13.38 -5.38 -29.26
C THR A 17 -12.03 -6.03 -29.59
N LEU A 18 -12.02 -7.04 -30.47
CA LEU A 18 -10.78 -7.72 -30.86
C LEU A 18 -9.66 -6.75 -31.31
N PRO A 19 -9.91 -5.70 -32.12
CA PRO A 19 -8.88 -4.72 -32.42
C PRO A 19 -8.32 -4.00 -31.19
N VAL A 20 -9.17 -3.62 -30.23
CA VAL A 20 -8.74 -2.95 -28.99
C VAL A 20 -7.83 -3.86 -28.17
N LEU A 21 -8.20 -5.13 -28.05
CA LEU A 21 -7.38 -6.12 -27.33
C LEU A 21 -6.02 -6.36 -28.01
N MET A 22 -6.00 -6.49 -29.35
CA MET A 22 -4.74 -6.64 -30.10
C MET A 22 -3.83 -5.42 -29.93
N TYR A 23 -4.41 -4.22 -29.84
CA TYR A 23 -3.64 -3.00 -29.62
C TYR A 23 -3.19 -2.84 -28.16
N ALA A 24 -3.98 -3.30 -27.20
CA ALA A 24 -3.56 -3.41 -25.81
C ALA A 24 -2.29 -4.28 -25.70
N ASP A 25 -2.26 -5.42 -26.39
CA ASP A 25 -1.07 -6.29 -26.44
C ASP A 25 0.16 -5.56 -27.02
N GLU A 26 -0.01 -4.77 -28.08
CA GLU A 26 1.08 -3.96 -28.64
C GLU A 26 1.63 -2.96 -27.62
N LEU A 27 0.74 -2.31 -26.85
CA LEU A 27 1.10 -1.34 -25.81
C LEU A 27 1.78 -2.00 -24.61
N TYR A 28 1.32 -3.18 -24.15
CA TYR A 28 2.03 -3.94 -23.11
C TYR A 28 3.44 -4.31 -23.54
N GLN A 29 3.60 -4.79 -24.79
CA GLN A 29 4.93 -5.11 -25.34
C GLN A 29 5.79 -3.85 -25.52
N GLU A 30 5.19 -2.69 -25.80
CA GLU A 30 5.90 -1.41 -25.83
C GLU A 30 6.41 -1.02 -24.43
N ALA A 31 5.56 -1.09 -23.41
CA ALA A 31 5.92 -0.80 -22.02
C ALA A 31 7.09 -1.68 -21.56
N LEU A 32 7.02 -2.99 -21.80
CA LEU A 32 8.10 -3.93 -21.48
C LEU A 32 9.43 -3.56 -22.16
N ARG A 33 9.39 -3.22 -23.46
CA ARG A 33 10.58 -2.80 -24.22
C ARG A 33 11.20 -1.52 -23.65
N ILE A 34 10.37 -0.55 -23.29
CA ILE A 34 10.84 0.72 -22.73
C ILE A 34 11.37 0.53 -21.30
N CYS A 35 10.72 -0.27 -20.46
CA CYS A 35 11.24 -0.63 -19.14
C CYS A 35 12.61 -1.33 -19.25
N MET A 36 12.79 -2.23 -20.23
CA MET A 36 14.11 -2.81 -20.51
C MET A 36 15.13 -1.75 -20.96
N GLU A 37 14.74 -0.78 -21.79
CA GLU A 37 15.60 0.35 -22.16
C GLU A 37 16.07 1.09 -20.90
N ILE A 38 15.15 1.50 -20.02
CA ILE A 38 15.43 2.19 -18.75
C ILE A 38 16.39 1.40 -17.86
N ASN A 39 16.20 0.08 -17.78
CA ASN A 39 16.82 -0.76 -16.74
C ASN A 39 18.20 -1.32 -17.13
N THR A 40 18.61 -1.25 -18.40
CA THR A 40 19.78 -1.99 -18.90
C THR A 40 21.04 -1.17 -19.07
N ARG A 41 20.97 0.16 -18.91
CA ARG A 41 22.14 1.05 -19.00
C ARG A 41 21.94 2.32 -18.20
N TYR A 42 23.01 3.09 -18.06
CA TYR A 42 22.92 4.45 -17.56
C TYR A 42 22.31 5.38 -18.63
N HIS A 43 21.46 6.29 -18.18
CA HIS A 43 20.89 7.37 -18.97
C HIS A 43 21.12 8.69 -18.25
N GLU A 44 21.51 9.73 -18.99
CA GLU A 44 21.52 11.08 -18.43
C GLU A 44 20.09 11.50 -18.05
N PRO A 45 19.89 12.35 -17.03
CA PRO A 45 18.54 12.71 -16.55
C PRO A 45 17.61 13.23 -17.65
N ALA A 46 18.12 14.01 -18.61
CA ALA A 46 17.34 14.53 -19.72
C ALA A 46 16.95 13.44 -20.74
N GLU A 47 17.76 12.41 -20.92
CA GLU A 47 17.43 11.25 -21.76
C GLU A 47 16.39 10.38 -21.05
N LEU A 48 16.60 10.10 -19.76
CA LEU A 48 15.67 9.31 -18.96
C LEU A 48 14.26 9.91 -18.96
N ARG A 49 14.12 11.23 -18.84
CA ARG A 49 12.82 11.91 -18.96
C ARG A 49 12.15 11.72 -20.32
N LYS A 50 12.91 11.72 -21.42
CA LYS A 50 12.35 11.44 -22.76
C LYS A 50 11.88 10.00 -22.89
N ILE A 51 12.61 9.06 -22.30
CA ILE A 51 12.23 7.64 -22.28
C ILE A 51 10.96 7.46 -21.43
N MET A 52 10.88 8.09 -20.25
CA MET A 52 9.67 8.09 -19.43
C MET A 52 8.50 8.78 -20.14
N SER A 53 8.73 9.88 -20.86
CA SER A 53 7.68 10.55 -21.64
C SER A 53 7.11 9.64 -22.73
N ARG A 54 7.98 8.85 -23.39
CA ARG A 54 7.56 7.80 -24.33
C ARG A 54 6.75 6.71 -23.62
N LEU A 55 7.21 6.25 -22.45
CA LEU A 55 6.53 5.21 -21.67
C LEU A 55 5.10 5.62 -21.35
N ILE A 56 4.92 6.81 -20.76
CA ILE A 56 3.61 7.26 -20.27
C ILE A 56 2.76 7.99 -21.32
N GLY A 57 3.34 8.31 -22.49
CA GLY A 57 2.66 9.04 -23.56
C GLY A 57 2.39 10.52 -23.27
N LYS A 58 3.04 11.10 -22.26
CA LYS A 58 2.87 12.49 -21.79
C LYS A 58 4.24 13.12 -21.53
N ASP A 59 4.34 14.44 -21.63
CA ASP A 59 5.57 15.15 -21.31
C ASP A 59 5.90 15.04 -19.81
N VAL A 60 7.13 14.65 -19.50
CA VAL A 60 7.65 14.58 -18.13
C VAL A 60 8.44 15.86 -17.82
N ASP A 61 8.09 16.52 -16.71
CA ASP A 61 8.69 17.78 -16.26
C ASP A 61 10.22 17.66 -16.02
N GLU A 62 10.96 18.74 -16.25
CA GLU A 62 12.43 18.76 -16.13
C GLU A 62 12.95 18.44 -14.72
N SER A 63 12.12 18.67 -13.70
CA SER A 63 12.39 18.39 -12.30
C SER A 63 12.28 16.91 -11.92
N PHE A 64 11.64 16.08 -12.76
CA PHE A 64 11.46 14.66 -12.50
C PHE A 64 12.78 13.91 -12.38
N ARG A 65 12.84 13.01 -11.40
CA ARG A 65 13.95 12.11 -11.16
C ARG A 65 13.46 10.68 -10.94
N LEU A 66 14.14 9.74 -11.58
CA LEU A 66 13.90 8.31 -11.43
C LEU A 66 15.24 7.61 -11.27
N PHE A 67 15.35 6.72 -10.29
CA PHE A 67 16.45 5.77 -10.21
C PHE A 67 15.98 4.39 -10.70
N PRO A 68 16.57 3.84 -11.78
CA PRO A 68 16.27 2.47 -12.22
C PRO A 68 16.74 1.41 -11.20
N PRO A 69 16.20 0.17 -11.23
CA PRO A 69 15.19 -0.28 -12.19
C PRO A 69 13.78 0.23 -11.90
N PHE A 70 12.95 0.32 -12.93
CA PHE A 70 11.53 0.67 -12.86
C PHE A 70 10.69 -0.30 -13.70
N TYR A 71 9.49 -0.62 -13.23
CA TYR A 71 8.59 -1.56 -13.88
C TYR A 71 7.16 -1.02 -13.93
N THR A 72 6.48 -1.26 -15.04
CA THR A 72 5.05 -1.02 -15.22
C THR A 72 4.51 -1.95 -16.30
N ASP A 73 3.22 -2.25 -16.24
CA ASP A 73 2.57 -3.20 -17.14
C ASP A 73 2.15 -2.53 -18.45
N PHE A 74 1.59 -1.32 -18.39
CA PHE A 74 1.01 -0.60 -19.53
C PHE A 74 1.67 0.76 -19.77
N GLY A 75 2.04 1.46 -18.70
CA GLY A 75 2.70 2.77 -18.70
C GLY A 75 1.80 3.97 -19.06
N LYS A 76 0.91 3.84 -20.07
CA LYS A 76 0.14 4.98 -20.61
C LYS A 76 -0.91 5.54 -19.64
N ASN A 77 -1.24 4.80 -18.58
CA ASN A 77 -2.23 5.23 -17.60
C ASN A 77 -1.59 5.77 -16.30
N ILE A 78 -0.35 6.25 -16.42
CA ILE A 78 0.37 6.98 -15.36
C ILE A 78 0.34 8.48 -15.66
N SER A 79 0.13 9.29 -14.63
CA SER A 79 0.26 10.75 -14.65
C SER A 79 1.25 11.19 -13.58
N ILE A 80 2.23 12.02 -13.95
CA ILE A 80 3.32 12.46 -13.06
C ILE A 80 3.34 13.99 -13.01
N GLY A 81 3.28 14.54 -11.79
CA GLY A 81 3.46 15.96 -11.51
C GLY A 81 4.92 16.44 -11.60
N LYS A 82 5.17 17.62 -11.04
CA LYS A 82 6.50 18.24 -10.95
C LYS A 82 7.21 17.87 -9.67
N ASN A 83 8.54 17.94 -9.65
CA ASN A 83 9.39 17.65 -8.50
C ASN A 83 9.15 16.25 -7.91
N VAL A 84 8.71 15.30 -8.74
CA VAL A 84 8.51 13.91 -8.32
C VAL A 84 9.85 13.17 -8.35
N PHE A 85 10.09 12.39 -7.29
CA PHE A 85 11.20 11.45 -7.24
C PHE A 85 10.68 10.02 -7.05
N ILE A 86 11.14 9.11 -7.92
CA ILE A 86 10.85 7.68 -7.85
C ILE A 86 12.17 6.94 -7.64
N ASN A 87 12.26 6.16 -6.57
CA ASN A 87 13.47 5.41 -6.26
C ASN A 87 13.47 4.02 -6.89
N SER A 88 14.61 3.34 -6.81
CA SER A 88 14.86 2.06 -7.49
C SER A 88 13.92 0.94 -7.05
N GLY A 89 13.56 0.09 -8.00
CA GLY A 89 12.81 -1.15 -7.78
C GLY A 89 11.30 -0.99 -7.73
N CYS A 90 10.74 0.17 -8.08
CA CYS A 90 9.29 0.37 -8.04
C CYS A 90 8.55 -0.42 -9.14
N HIS A 91 7.37 -0.94 -8.81
CA HIS A 91 6.48 -1.68 -9.72
C HIS A 91 5.10 -1.02 -9.74
N PHE A 92 4.74 -0.43 -10.89
CA PHE A 92 3.49 0.31 -11.07
C PHE A 92 2.56 -0.46 -12.00
N GLN A 93 1.67 -1.27 -11.43
CA GLN A 93 0.58 -1.91 -12.16
C GLN A 93 -0.48 -0.85 -12.43
N ASP A 94 -0.48 -0.25 -13.63
CA ASP A 94 -1.13 1.03 -13.90
C ASP A 94 -2.46 0.94 -14.65
N GLN A 95 -2.99 -0.25 -14.93
CA GLN A 95 -4.23 -0.40 -15.70
C GLN A 95 -5.43 0.36 -15.09
N GLY A 96 -5.57 0.36 -13.76
CA GLY A 96 -6.60 1.15 -13.06
C GLY A 96 -6.29 2.64 -12.90
N GLY A 97 -5.08 3.06 -13.25
CA GLY A 97 -4.65 4.46 -13.24
C GLY A 97 -3.79 4.82 -12.04
N ILE A 98 -2.73 5.59 -12.28
CA ILE A 98 -1.84 6.09 -11.23
C ILE A 98 -1.63 7.58 -11.42
N GLU A 99 -2.03 8.37 -10.44
CA GLU A 99 -1.85 9.82 -10.42
C GLU A 99 -0.87 10.22 -9.31
N ILE A 100 0.26 10.82 -9.69
CA ILE A 100 1.31 11.24 -8.74
C ILE A 100 1.37 12.77 -8.72
N GLY A 101 0.98 13.37 -7.60
CA GLY A 101 0.97 14.81 -7.38
C GLY A 101 2.37 15.45 -7.32
N ASP A 102 2.40 16.78 -7.45
CA ASP A 102 3.64 17.56 -7.39
C ASP A 102 4.36 17.34 -6.05
N GLY A 103 5.68 17.18 -6.08
CA GLY A 103 6.54 17.06 -4.90
C GLY A 103 6.53 15.67 -4.26
N ALA A 104 5.85 14.69 -4.84
CA ALA A 104 5.79 13.34 -4.28
C ALA A 104 7.18 12.66 -4.27
N LEU A 105 7.50 11.99 -3.17
CA LEU A 105 8.72 11.20 -2.98
C LEU A 105 8.35 9.73 -2.78
N ILE A 106 8.80 8.86 -3.68
CA ILE A 106 8.48 7.43 -3.66
C ILE A 106 9.76 6.64 -3.35
N GLY A 107 9.73 5.92 -2.24
CA GLY A 107 10.84 5.10 -1.73
C GLY A 107 11.22 3.93 -2.63
N HIS A 108 12.24 3.17 -2.21
CA HIS A 108 12.68 1.99 -2.97
C HIS A 108 11.62 0.90 -2.94
N ASN A 109 11.53 0.09 -3.98
CA ASN A 109 10.70 -1.11 -4.04
C ASN A 109 9.21 -0.88 -3.71
N VAL A 110 8.68 0.31 -3.97
CA VAL A 110 7.24 0.57 -3.78
C VAL A 110 6.43 -0.12 -4.87
N VAL A 111 5.32 -0.73 -4.49
CA VAL A 111 4.36 -1.37 -5.40
C VAL A 111 3.08 -0.57 -5.40
N PHE A 112 2.60 -0.17 -6.59
CA PHE A 112 1.25 0.33 -6.79
C PHE A 112 0.45 -0.74 -7.53
N ALA A 113 -0.58 -1.27 -6.89
CA ALA A 113 -1.40 -2.37 -7.39
C ALA A 113 -2.84 -1.89 -7.65
N THR A 114 -3.13 -1.46 -8.88
CA THR A 114 -4.44 -0.88 -9.26
C THR A 114 -5.48 -1.92 -9.71
N ILE A 115 -5.18 -3.21 -9.56
CA ILE A 115 -6.01 -4.31 -10.05
C ILE A 115 -6.39 -5.24 -8.90
N ASN A 116 -7.68 -5.41 -8.69
CA ASN A 116 -8.26 -6.49 -7.92
C ASN A 116 -8.93 -7.52 -8.84
N HIS A 117 -9.31 -8.66 -8.29
CA HIS A 117 -9.99 -9.73 -9.02
C HIS A 117 -11.26 -10.14 -8.30
N SER A 118 -12.28 -10.54 -9.06
CA SER A 118 -13.46 -11.18 -8.50
C SER A 118 -13.07 -12.44 -7.74
N LEU A 119 -13.54 -12.50 -6.49
CA LEU A 119 -13.42 -13.65 -5.63
C LEU A 119 -14.45 -14.74 -5.98
N ASP A 120 -15.53 -14.39 -6.68
CA ASP A 120 -16.49 -15.37 -7.20
C ASP A 120 -15.82 -16.19 -8.33
N PRO A 121 -15.65 -17.50 -8.16
CA PRO A 121 -15.09 -18.36 -9.20
C PRO A 121 -15.89 -18.31 -10.51
N SER A 122 -17.18 -17.99 -10.46
CA SER A 122 -18.07 -17.92 -11.64
C SER A 122 -17.70 -16.76 -12.57
N GLU A 123 -17.15 -15.68 -12.01
CA GLU A 123 -16.63 -14.51 -12.73
C GLU A 123 -15.22 -14.74 -13.29
N ASN A 124 -14.64 -15.94 -13.10
CA ASN A 124 -13.35 -16.36 -13.65
C ASN A 124 -12.23 -15.32 -13.41
N ARG A 125 -12.13 -14.82 -12.17
CA ARG A 125 -11.13 -13.81 -11.76
C ARG A 125 -11.19 -12.53 -12.59
N LYS A 126 -12.40 -12.12 -12.99
CA LYS A 126 -12.64 -10.82 -13.63
C LYS A 126 -11.88 -9.71 -12.92
N ASN A 127 -11.19 -8.86 -13.66
CA ASN A 127 -10.43 -7.76 -13.09
C ASN A 127 -11.38 -6.62 -12.67
N TYR A 128 -11.08 -6.01 -11.53
CA TYR A 128 -11.62 -4.74 -11.08
C TYR A 128 -10.48 -3.74 -11.00
N TYR A 129 -10.72 -2.55 -11.53
CA TYR A 129 -9.70 -1.52 -11.67
C TYR A 129 -10.13 -0.30 -10.88
N ALA A 130 -9.27 0.21 -10.02
CA ALA A 130 -9.48 1.50 -9.38
C ALA A 130 -8.17 2.29 -9.29
N PRO A 131 -8.22 3.62 -9.46
CA PRO A 131 -7.02 4.43 -9.53
C PRO A 131 -6.35 4.53 -8.16
N ILE A 132 -5.02 4.64 -8.18
CA ILE A 132 -4.24 5.11 -7.03
C ILE A 132 -3.90 6.59 -7.25
N LYS A 133 -4.16 7.43 -6.26
CA LYS A 133 -3.88 8.86 -6.32
C LYS A 133 -3.00 9.29 -5.15
N LEU A 134 -1.83 9.82 -5.44
CA LEU A 134 -1.03 10.58 -4.48
C LEU A 134 -1.26 12.06 -4.70
N GLU A 135 -1.70 12.78 -3.67
CA GLU A 135 -1.79 14.23 -3.71
C GLU A 135 -0.40 14.89 -3.59
N ARG A 136 -0.34 16.22 -3.44
CA ARG A 136 0.92 16.95 -3.46
C ARG A 136 1.76 16.62 -2.22
N ASN A 137 3.07 16.59 -2.39
CA ASN A 137 4.07 16.42 -1.32
C ASN A 137 3.92 15.14 -0.49
N VAL A 138 3.27 14.10 -1.03
CA VAL A 138 3.19 12.79 -0.39
C VAL A 138 4.57 12.13 -0.34
N TRP A 139 4.90 11.49 0.78
CA TRP A 139 6.09 10.64 0.90
C TRP A 139 5.70 9.19 1.13
N VAL A 140 6.04 8.31 0.19
CA VAL A 140 5.85 6.86 0.32
C VAL A 140 7.15 6.20 0.80
N GLY A 141 7.12 5.58 1.97
CA GLY A 141 8.22 4.82 2.54
C GLY A 141 8.64 3.64 1.66
N SER A 142 9.89 3.19 1.80
CA SER A 142 10.42 2.09 0.99
C SER A 142 9.74 0.76 1.32
N ASN A 143 9.62 -0.14 0.33
CA ASN A 143 8.96 -1.44 0.41
C ASN A 143 7.47 -1.39 0.78
N SER A 144 6.80 -0.26 0.56
CA SER A 144 5.36 -0.13 0.79
C SER A 144 4.56 -0.63 -0.43
N THR A 145 3.35 -1.11 -0.17
CA THR A 145 2.38 -1.50 -1.21
C THR A 145 1.12 -0.66 -1.07
N ILE A 146 0.75 0.06 -2.14
CA ILE A 146 -0.49 0.85 -2.19
C ILE A 146 -1.48 0.10 -3.07
N LEU A 147 -2.64 -0.22 -2.52
CA LEU A 147 -3.65 -1.03 -3.18
C LEU A 147 -4.66 -0.19 -3.97
N SER A 148 -5.45 -0.90 -4.76
CA SER A 148 -6.45 -0.37 -5.68
C SER A 148 -7.40 0.61 -4.97
N GLY A 149 -7.69 1.75 -5.58
CA GLY A 149 -8.63 2.76 -5.08
C GLY A 149 -8.05 3.80 -4.11
N VAL A 150 -6.87 3.54 -3.53
CA VAL A 150 -6.31 4.38 -2.48
C VAL A 150 -5.99 5.80 -2.98
N THR A 151 -6.49 6.79 -2.24
CA THR A 151 -6.06 8.19 -2.33
C THR A 151 -5.27 8.59 -1.09
N VAL A 152 -4.02 9.00 -1.28
CA VAL A 152 -3.13 9.49 -0.23
C VAL A 152 -3.16 11.01 -0.22
N GLY A 153 -3.61 11.60 0.89
CA GLY A 153 -3.84 13.03 1.05
C GLY A 153 -2.57 13.89 1.00
N GLU A 154 -2.74 15.18 0.73
CA GLU A 154 -1.63 16.14 0.66
C GLU A 154 -0.76 16.12 1.94
N TRP A 155 0.56 16.13 1.79
CA TRP A 155 1.56 16.09 2.89
C TRP A 155 1.60 14.82 3.74
N SER A 156 0.83 13.79 3.39
CA SER A 156 0.87 12.51 4.10
C SER A 156 2.20 11.78 3.90
N VAL A 157 2.61 11.05 4.94
CA VAL A 157 3.77 10.16 4.94
C VAL A 157 3.31 8.74 5.21
N ILE A 158 3.66 7.82 4.33
CA ILE A 158 3.45 6.39 4.49
C ILE A 158 4.74 5.78 5.01
N GLY A 159 4.64 5.04 6.12
CA GLY A 159 5.77 4.33 6.72
C GLY A 159 6.41 3.32 5.76
N ALA A 160 7.69 3.03 5.96
CA ALA A 160 8.34 1.97 5.18
C ALA A 160 7.73 0.60 5.51
N GLY A 161 7.48 -0.23 4.50
CA GLY A 161 6.88 -1.56 4.67
C GLY A 161 5.37 -1.57 4.85
N SER A 162 4.70 -0.41 4.76
CA SER A 162 3.25 -0.32 4.91
C SER A 162 2.48 -1.00 3.76
N VAL A 163 1.27 -1.47 4.07
CA VAL A 163 0.26 -1.86 3.09
C VAL A 163 -0.94 -0.97 3.28
N GLU A 164 -1.24 -0.12 2.30
CA GLU A 164 -2.35 0.83 2.35
C GLU A 164 -3.50 0.29 1.49
N ASN A 165 -4.70 0.19 2.07
CA ASN A 165 -5.92 -0.29 1.41
C ASN A 165 -6.99 0.81 1.35
N ASP A 166 -7.92 0.70 0.39
CA ASP A 166 -9.11 1.54 0.37
C ASP A 166 -10.18 0.92 1.27
N GLU A 167 -10.55 1.63 2.33
CA GLU A 167 -11.58 1.20 3.29
C GLU A 167 -12.96 1.03 2.64
N ASN A 168 -13.18 1.63 1.45
CA ASN A 168 -14.46 1.60 0.73
C ASN A 168 -14.44 0.71 -0.52
N ASP A 169 -13.44 -0.17 -0.68
CA ASP A 169 -13.46 -1.12 -1.80
C ASP A 169 -14.60 -2.13 -1.61
N GLU A 170 -15.75 -1.89 -2.24
CA GLU A 170 -16.90 -2.80 -2.25
C GLU A 170 -16.57 -4.15 -2.92
N ASN A 171 -15.48 -4.29 -3.68
CA ASN A 171 -15.01 -5.60 -4.16
C ASN A 171 -14.08 -6.31 -3.17
N ALA A 172 -13.67 -5.61 -2.10
CA ALA A 172 -13.24 -6.24 -0.86
C ALA A 172 -14.44 -6.69 -0.01
N GLU A 173 -15.65 -6.77 -0.59
CA GLU A 173 -16.72 -7.61 -0.05
C GLU A 173 -16.13 -9.00 0.18
N THR A 174 -15.88 -9.27 1.45
CA THR A 174 -15.89 -10.62 1.98
C THR A 174 -17.19 -11.23 1.49
N SER A 175 -17.10 -12.08 0.46
CA SER A 175 -18.15 -13.06 0.25
C SER A 175 -18.44 -13.62 1.64
N ASP A 176 -19.70 -13.58 2.04
CA ASP A 176 -20.25 -14.29 3.19
C ASP A 176 -20.02 -15.79 2.93
N GLN A 177 -18.74 -16.19 2.95
CA GLN A 177 -18.35 -17.56 3.11
C GLN A 177 -18.60 -17.77 4.58
N THR A 178 -19.70 -18.45 4.89
CA THR A 178 -19.75 -19.30 6.05
C THR A 178 -18.47 -20.14 6.03
N LEU A 179 -17.47 -19.68 6.78
CA LEU A 179 -16.23 -20.39 7.01
C LEU A 179 -16.62 -21.77 7.54
N PRO A 180 -15.89 -22.84 7.16
CA PRO A 180 -16.16 -24.15 7.74
C PRO A 180 -16.15 -24.01 9.26
N GLU A 181 -17.20 -24.52 9.93
CA GLU A 181 -17.27 -24.52 11.39
C GLU A 181 -15.92 -24.96 11.97
N SER A 182 -15.22 -24.01 12.59
CA SER A 182 -13.93 -24.26 13.20
C SER A 182 -14.15 -25.14 14.42
N SER A 183 -13.94 -26.44 14.27
CA SER A 183 -13.85 -27.31 15.43
C SER A 183 -12.50 -27.10 16.13
N ALA A 184 -12.59 -26.57 17.35
CA ALA A 184 -11.63 -26.56 18.45
C ALA A 184 -10.40 -25.64 18.33
N GLY A 185 -10.66 -24.34 18.48
CA GLY A 185 -9.84 -23.41 19.25
C GLY A 185 -10.32 -21.97 19.15
N SER A 186 -10.46 -21.27 20.27
CA SER A 186 -10.87 -19.85 20.25
C SER A 186 -9.65 -18.97 19.93
N THR A 187 -9.85 -17.92 19.14
CA THR A 187 -8.79 -16.96 18.78
C THR A 187 -8.90 -15.73 19.69
N LEU A 188 -7.78 -15.08 19.97
CA LEU A 188 -7.75 -13.78 20.66
C LEU A 188 -6.91 -12.80 19.85
N ILE A 189 -7.40 -11.58 19.73
CA ILE A 189 -6.61 -10.45 19.24
C ILE A 189 -6.29 -9.54 20.43
N ALA A 190 -5.06 -9.61 20.92
CA ALA A 190 -4.57 -8.70 21.95
C ALA A 190 -3.79 -7.56 21.28
N TYR A 191 -4.08 -6.30 21.59
CA TYR A 191 -3.38 -5.18 20.95
C TYR A 191 -3.11 -4.01 21.89
N PHE A 192 -2.02 -3.26 21.66
CA PHE A 192 -1.83 -1.93 22.26
C PHE A 192 -1.91 -0.87 21.15
N SER A 193 -2.63 0.24 21.41
CA SER A 193 -2.68 1.38 20.49
C SER A 193 -2.62 2.72 21.23
N ALA A 194 -1.50 3.44 21.10
CA ALA A 194 -1.39 4.80 21.62
C ALA A 194 -2.09 5.84 20.71
N THR A 195 -2.08 5.59 19.40
CA THR A 195 -2.53 6.53 18.37
C THR A 195 -3.74 6.01 17.56
N GLY A 196 -4.32 4.89 17.97
CA GLY A 196 -5.47 4.25 17.29
C GLY A 196 -5.13 3.45 16.04
N THR A 197 -3.88 3.41 15.58
CA THR A 197 -3.49 2.68 14.35
C THR A 197 -3.62 1.17 14.52
N THR A 198 -3.02 0.61 15.58
CA THR A 198 -3.13 -0.82 15.90
C THR A 198 -4.55 -1.25 16.25
N GLU A 199 -5.33 -0.36 16.89
CA GLU A 199 -6.74 -0.59 17.25
C GLU A 199 -7.56 -0.90 16.00
N GLN A 200 -7.46 -0.05 14.97
CA GLN A 200 -8.19 -0.23 13.71
C GLN A 200 -7.90 -1.59 13.05
N VAL A 201 -6.63 -2.00 13.02
CA VAL A 201 -6.25 -3.32 12.46
C VAL A 201 -6.79 -4.46 13.31
N ALA A 202 -6.72 -4.32 14.64
CA ALA A 202 -7.23 -5.32 15.57
C ALA A 202 -8.75 -5.49 15.46
N GLU A 203 -9.50 -4.39 15.39
CA GLU A 203 -10.94 -4.39 15.17
C GLU A 203 -11.31 -4.97 13.80
N TYR A 204 -10.58 -4.60 12.75
CA TYR A 204 -10.79 -5.14 11.41
C TYR A 204 -10.66 -6.66 11.38
N ILE A 205 -9.56 -7.20 11.90
CA ILE A 205 -9.34 -8.66 11.96
C ILE A 205 -10.36 -9.30 12.91
N GLY A 206 -10.67 -8.66 14.03
CA GLY A 206 -11.60 -9.18 15.03
C GLY A 206 -13.02 -9.34 14.51
N ASN A 207 -13.49 -8.36 13.75
CA ASN A 207 -14.79 -8.38 13.10
C ASN A 207 -14.87 -9.46 12.00
N ILE A 208 -13.77 -9.69 11.25
CA ILE A 208 -13.72 -10.72 10.21
C ILE A 208 -13.74 -12.13 10.81
N LEU A 209 -13.02 -12.33 11.91
CA LEU A 209 -12.85 -13.64 12.54
C LEU A 209 -13.94 -13.97 13.58
N ASP A 210 -14.84 -13.03 13.88
CA ASP A 210 -15.84 -13.12 14.98
C ASP A 210 -15.19 -13.62 16.28
N THR A 211 -14.13 -12.92 16.71
CA THR A 211 -13.23 -13.39 17.75
C THR A 211 -13.06 -12.36 18.86
N ASP A 212 -12.66 -12.82 20.05
CA ASP A 212 -12.42 -11.93 21.18
C ASP A 212 -11.27 -10.95 20.89
N ILE A 213 -11.45 -9.71 21.34
CA ILE A 213 -10.46 -8.63 21.24
C ILE A 213 -10.16 -8.13 22.65
N TYR A 214 -8.88 -7.91 22.94
CA TYR A 214 -8.41 -7.34 24.19
C TYR A 214 -7.44 -6.19 23.94
N GLU A 215 -7.80 -4.98 24.39
CA GLU A 215 -6.87 -3.85 24.41
C GLU A 215 -5.93 -3.93 25.63
N ILE A 216 -4.63 -3.91 25.35
CA ILE A 216 -3.55 -3.82 26.32
C ILE A 216 -3.41 -2.35 26.70
N VAL A 217 -3.99 -1.96 27.83
CA VAL A 217 -3.93 -0.59 28.33
C VAL A 217 -2.76 -0.44 29.32
N PRO A 218 -1.89 0.58 29.20
CA PRO A 218 -0.87 0.85 30.22
C PRO A 218 -1.52 1.45 31.48
N GLN A 219 -1.08 1.04 32.69
CA GLN A 219 -1.56 1.63 33.96
C GLN A 219 -1.37 3.15 34.03
N VAL A 220 -0.34 3.64 33.33
CA VAL A 220 -0.11 5.07 33.15
C VAL A 220 -0.31 5.37 31.66
N PRO A 221 -1.44 6.01 31.28
CA PRO A 221 -1.72 6.42 29.91
C PRO A 221 -0.59 7.26 29.32
N TYR A 222 -0.43 7.20 28.00
CA TYR A 222 0.52 8.06 27.28
C TYR A 222 -0.07 9.46 27.12
N THR A 223 0.77 10.46 27.29
CA THR A 223 0.48 11.85 26.91
C THR A 223 1.02 12.16 25.53
N ASP A 224 0.61 13.27 24.92
CA ASP A 224 1.17 13.70 23.63
C ASP A 224 2.70 13.89 23.71
N GLU A 225 3.21 14.42 24.82
CA GLU A 225 4.65 14.60 25.07
C GLU A 225 5.39 13.25 25.18
N ASP A 226 4.74 12.24 25.73
CA ASP A 226 5.32 10.88 25.80
C ASP A 226 5.52 10.25 24.42
N LEU A 227 4.69 10.65 23.44
CA LEU A 227 4.69 10.14 22.07
C LEU A 227 5.57 10.96 21.12
N GLU A 228 6.14 12.08 21.57
CA GLU A 228 7.07 12.88 20.77
C GLU A 228 8.43 12.17 20.66
N TYR A 229 8.70 11.60 19.50
CA TYR A 229 9.96 10.92 19.20
C TYR A 229 11.17 11.86 19.20
N TYR A 230 12.32 11.34 19.63
CA TYR A 230 13.63 12.00 19.62
C TYR A 230 13.75 13.21 20.56
N THR A 231 12.92 13.25 21.60
CA THR A 231 12.92 14.28 22.63
C THR A 231 13.61 13.84 23.92
N GLY A 232 14.00 12.55 24.02
CA GLY A 232 14.35 11.89 25.27
C GLY A 232 13.12 11.57 26.12
N GLY A 233 11.92 11.63 25.53
CA GLY A 233 10.65 11.34 26.17
C GLY A 233 10.43 9.85 26.42
N ARG A 234 9.24 9.51 26.92
CA ARG A 234 8.92 8.15 27.35
C ARG A 234 9.03 7.11 26.22
N ALA A 235 8.53 7.39 25.01
CA ALA A 235 8.67 6.48 23.87
C ALA A 235 10.13 6.14 23.55
N ASP A 236 11.03 7.14 23.60
CA ASP A 236 12.47 6.94 23.37
C ASP A 236 13.09 6.04 24.46
N LEU A 237 12.73 6.27 25.73
CA LEU A 237 13.22 5.48 26.86
C LEU A 237 12.75 4.03 26.80
N GLU A 238 11.48 3.80 26.47
CA GLU A 238 10.90 2.46 26.34
C GLU A 238 11.47 1.66 25.17
N GLN A 239 11.96 2.34 24.13
CA GLN A 239 12.65 1.73 22.99
C GLN A 239 14.08 1.30 23.34
N ASP A 240 14.78 2.05 24.18
CA ASP A 240 16.17 1.79 24.52
C ASP A 240 16.33 0.89 25.75
N ASP A 241 15.37 0.92 26.68
CA ASP A 241 15.35 0.12 27.90
C ASP A 241 14.00 -0.60 28.05
N PRO A 242 13.93 -1.92 27.79
CA PRO A 242 12.71 -2.69 28.00
C PRO A 242 12.18 -2.65 29.44
N SER A 243 13.02 -2.35 30.44
CA SER A 243 12.60 -2.22 31.83
C SER A 243 11.90 -0.89 32.13
N ALA A 244 11.99 0.09 31.23
CA ALA A 244 11.26 1.36 31.30
C ALA A 244 9.80 1.24 30.85
N ARG A 245 9.40 0.11 30.23
CA ARG A 245 8.03 -0.12 29.76
C ARG A 245 7.03 -0.15 30.92
N PRO A 246 5.84 0.46 30.78
CA PRO A 246 4.89 0.59 31.86
C PRO A 246 4.29 -0.76 32.25
N ALA A 247 3.83 -0.84 33.49
CA ALA A 247 2.93 -1.92 33.88
C ALA A 247 1.61 -1.83 33.10
N ILE A 248 1.04 -2.98 32.75
CA ILE A 248 -0.24 -3.09 32.05
C ILE A 248 -1.39 -3.09 33.07
N GLU A 249 -2.49 -2.44 32.71
CA GLU A 249 -3.74 -2.47 33.45
C GLU A 249 -4.58 -3.70 33.04
N GLY A 250 -5.08 -4.42 34.03
CA GLY A 250 -5.92 -5.59 33.80
C GLY A 250 -5.17 -6.81 33.25
N GLY A 251 -5.93 -7.68 32.59
CA GLY A 251 -5.45 -8.87 31.90
C GLY A 251 -6.62 -9.63 31.28
N VAL A 252 -6.30 -10.57 30.40
CA VAL A 252 -7.28 -11.44 29.76
C VAL A 252 -7.71 -12.52 30.76
N GLU A 253 -9.01 -12.60 31.07
CA GLU A 253 -9.57 -13.69 31.88
C GLU A 253 -9.66 -14.98 31.06
N ASN A 254 -9.41 -16.13 31.71
CA ASN A 254 -9.50 -17.47 31.08
C ASN A 254 -8.62 -17.64 29.82
N MET A 255 -7.39 -17.08 29.84
CA MET A 255 -6.45 -17.13 28.73
C MET A 255 -6.18 -18.55 28.18
N ASP A 256 -6.39 -19.58 28.99
CA ASP A 256 -6.25 -20.99 28.63
C ASP A 256 -7.33 -21.50 27.65
N GLN A 257 -8.37 -20.72 27.38
CA GLN A 257 -9.39 -21.06 26.37
C GLN A 257 -8.94 -20.78 24.93
N TYR A 258 -7.92 -19.93 24.75
CA TYR A 258 -7.44 -19.50 23.43
C TYR A 258 -6.30 -20.37 22.95
N ASP A 259 -6.42 -20.89 21.73
CA ASP A 259 -5.39 -21.71 21.08
C ASP A 259 -4.51 -20.89 20.12
N THR A 260 -4.99 -19.70 19.71
CA THR A 260 -4.28 -18.78 18.84
C THR A 260 -4.42 -17.35 19.35
N ILE A 261 -3.31 -16.65 19.50
CA ILE A 261 -3.28 -15.25 19.93
C ILE A 261 -2.55 -14.43 18.86
N PHE A 262 -3.24 -13.45 18.28
CA PHE A 262 -2.62 -12.38 17.51
C PHE A 262 -2.26 -11.24 18.47
N LEU A 263 -1.00 -10.80 18.42
CA LEU A 263 -0.50 -9.71 19.26
C LEU A 263 -0.12 -8.52 18.38
N GLY A 264 -0.88 -7.43 18.48
CA GLY A 264 -0.62 -6.17 17.80
C GLY A 264 0.05 -5.15 18.73
N TYR A 265 1.14 -4.54 18.31
CA TYR A 265 1.76 -3.44 19.05
C TYR A 265 2.51 -2.51 18.08
N PRO A 266 2.62 -1.21 18.41
CA PRO A 266 3.35 -0.26 17.59
C PRO A 266 4.85 -0.57 17.63
N ILE A 267 5.53 -0.30 16.50
CA ILE A 267 6.99 -0.30 16.45
C ILE A 267 7.47 1.11 16.78
N TRP A 268 8.09 1.28 17.94
CA TRP A 268 8.74 2.54 18.28
C TRP A 268 9.98 2.73 17.38
N HIS A 269 10.11 3.89 16.74
CA HIS A 269 11.24 4.26 15.87
C HIS A 269 11.50 3.36 14.64
N GLY A 270 10.57 2.48 14.25
CA GLY A 270 10.75 1.61 13.08
C GLY A 270 11.90 0.59 13.23
N GLN A 271 12.31 0.26 14.46
CA GLN A 271 13.28 -0.80 14.74
C GLN A 271 12.66 -1.90 15.59
N ASP A 272 12.58 -3.11 15.04
CA ASP A 272 12.24 -4.31 15.79
C ASP A 272 13.36 -4.65 16.78
N LYS A 273 13.17 -4.28 18.04
CA LYS A 273 13.86 -4.95 19.16
C LYS A 273 12.85 -5.89 19.81
N CYS A 274 12.62 -7.03 19.14
CA CYS A 274 11.83 -8.13 19.71
C CYS A 274 12.33 -8.44 21.13
N ALA A 275 11.37 -8.60 22.04
CA ALA A 275 11.60 -9.18 23.37
C ALA A 275 12.04 -10.65 23.27
#